data_AF-A0A6C0C296-F1
#
_entry.id   AF-A0A6C0C296-F1
#
_cell.length_a   1.000
_cell.length_b   1.000
_cell.length_c   1.000
_cell.angle_alpha   90.00
_cell.angle_beta   90.00
_cell.angle_gamma   90.00
#
_symmetry.space_group_name_H-M   'P 1'
#
loop_
_entity.id
_entity.type
_entity.pdbx_description
1 polymer ?
#
loop_
_entity_poly.entity_id
_entity_poly.type
_entity_poly.pdbx_seq_one_letter_code
_entity_poly.pdbx_strand_id
1 'polypeptide(L)'
;MANLLFHNNTCSINDVFYESHLSLLKSVCMELGKPDKINELQEKLLGSKMKIKPRKDPNLPKRAKSGFMFYCDEHRGKYIDKFRKANKKVSIAEVAKELGAAWGKLKNRNKYDKLATKDKERYAEAMSEYNEKNGLN
;
A
#
# COMPACT_ATOMS: atom_id res chain seq x y z
N MET A 1 -14.22 4.84 -15.49
CA MET A 1 -14.04 5.43 -14.15
C MET A 1 -15.27 5.27 -13.24
N ALA A 2 -16.50 5.56 -13.69
CA ALA A 2 -17.72 5.45 -12.85
C ALA A 2 -17.93 4.08 -12.15
N ASN A 3 -17.69 2.97 -12.84
CA ASN A 3 -17.82 1.62 -12.26
C ASN A 3 -16.80 1.33 -11.15
N LEU A 4 -15.59 1.90 -11.26
CA LEU A 4 -14.51 1.72 -10.29
C LEU A 4 -14.77 2.53 -9.01
N LEU A 5 -15.16 3.78 -9.18
CA LEU A 5 -15.53 4.67 -8.07
C LEU A 5 -16.72 4.09 -7.30
N PHE A 6 -17.76 3.63 -8.02
CA PHE A 6 -18.91 2.96 -7.41
C PHE A 6 -18.49 1.72 -6.62
N HIS A 7 -17.72 0.80 -7.21
CA HIS A 7 -17.23 -0.41 -6.53
C HIS A 7 -16.44 -0.08 -5.25
N ASN A 8 -15.49 0.86 -5.33
CA ASN A 8 -14.66 1.25 -4.20
C ASN A 8 -15.48 1.96 -3.11
N ASN A 9 -16.45 2.79 -3.48
CA ASN A 9 -17.39 3.39 -2.55
C ASN A 9 -18.26 2.33 -1.86
N THR A 10 -18.77 1.34 -2.59
CA THR A 10 -19.53 0.23 -1.99
C THR A 10 -18.67 -0.57 -1.01
N CYS A 11 -17.38 -0.81 -1.31
CA CYS A 11 -16.46 -1.45 -0.37
C CYS A 11 -16.33 -0.62 0.92
N SER A 12 -16.10 0.69 0.78
CA SER A 12 -15.95 1.61 1.91
C SER A 12 -17.23 1.69 2.77
N ILE A 13 -18.39 1.81 2.13
CA ILE A 13 -19.70 1.86 2.80
C ILE A 13 -19.94 0.58 3.59
N ASN A 14 -19.63 -0.58 3.01
CA ASN A 14 -19.77 -1.87 3.70
C ASN A 14 -18.89 -1.94 4.96
N ASP A 15 -17.64 -1.45 4.88
CA ASP A 15 -16.75 -1.37 6.04
C ASP A 15 -17.30 -0.42 7.11
N VAL A 16 -17.73 0.77 6.71
CA VAL A 16 -18.29 1.78 7.63
C VAL A 16 -19.54 1.25 8.36
N PHE A 17 -20.45 0.59 7.64
CA PHE A 17 -21.64 0.02 8.26
C PHE A 17 -21.30 -1.08 9.25
N TYR A 18 -20.41 -2.00 8.90
CA TYR A 18 -20.00 -3.06 9.80
C TYR A 18 -19.38 -2.50 11.10
N GLU A 19 -18.45 -1.55 10.99
CA GLU A 19 -17.81 -0.94 12.16
C GLU A 19 -18.81 -0.14 13.01
N SER A 20 -19.71 0.61 12.36
CA SER A 20 -20.75 1.38 13.06
C SER A 20 -21.68 0.46 13.86
N HIS A 21 -22.17 -0.62 13.25
CA HIS A 21 -23.07 -1.56 13.91
C HIS A 21 -22.33 -2.32 15.03
N LEU A 22 -21.06 -2.66 14.82
CA LEU A 22 -20.25 -3.31 15.83
C LEU A 22 -20.02 -2.39 17.04
N SER A 23 -19.74 -1.11 16.78
CA SER A 23 -19.59 -0.12 17.83
C SER A 23 -20.89 0.05 18.63
N LEU A 24 -22.02 0.16 17.94
CA LEU A 24 -23.33 0.28 18.60
C LEU A 24 -23.63 -0.95 19.46
N LEU A 25 -23.41 -2.16 18.92
CA LEU A 25 -23.60 -3.41 19.65
C LEU A 25 -22.73 -3.46 20.91
N LYS A 26 -21.46 -3.08 20.81
CA LYS A 26 -20.54 -3.00 21.94
C LYS A 26 -21.05 -2.03 23.00
N SER A 27 -21.45 -0.83 22.61
CA SER A 27 -22.00 0.16 23.55
C SER A 27 -23.24 -0.36 24.27
N VAL A 28 -24.19 -0.95 23.55
CA VAL A 28 -25.40 -1.53 24.15
C VAL A 28 -25.08 -2.65 25.14
N CYS A 29 -24.15 -3.55 24.80
CA CYS A 29 -23.75 -4.63 25.70
C CYS A 29 -23.05 -4.12 26.96
N MET A 30 -22.26 -3.05 26.83
CA MET A 30 -21.60 -2.38 27.95
C MET A 30 -22.62 -1.69 28.87
N GLU A 31 -23.59 -0.96 28.32
CA GLU A 31 -24.65 -0.28 29.08
C GLU A 31 -25.54 -1.27 29.84
N LEU A 32 -25.82 -2.43 29.25
CA LEU A 32 -26.60 -3.50 29.89
C LEU A 32 -25.79 -4.34 30.90
N GLY A 33 -24.51 -4.00 31.14
CA GLY A 33 -23.63 -4.74 32.05
C GLY A 33 -23.31 -6.16 31.59
N LYS A 34 -23.39 -6.44 30.29
CA LYS A 34 -23.18 -7.78 29.69
C LYS A 34 -22.06 -7.77 28.65
N PRO A 35 -20.81 -7.40 29.02
CA PRO A 35 -19.69 -7.34 28.10
C PRO A 35 -19.34 -8.70 27.48
N ASP A 36 -19.56 -9.79 28.23
CA ASP A 36 -19.21 -11.15 27.79
C ASP A 36 -20.02 -11.61 26.56
N LYS A 37 -21.19 -11.00 26.34
CA LYS A 37 -22.08 -11.33 25.21
C LYS A 37 -21.72 -10.63 23.91
N ILE A 38 -20.76 -9.72 23.91
CA ILE A 38 -20.38 -8.94 22.72
C ILE A 38 -20.00 -9.86 21.55
N ASN A 39 -19.17 -10.87 21.81
CA ASN A 39 -18.70 -11.77 20.75
C ASN A 39 -19.83 -12.67 20.22
N GLU A 40 -20.65 -13.23 21.11
CA GLU A 40 -21.82 -14.05 20.76
C GLU A 40 -22.81 -13.25 19.89
N LEU A 41 -23.14 -12.03 20.32
CA LEU A 41 -24.09 -11.18 19.59
C LEU A 41 -23.49 -10.62 18.30
N GLN A 42 -22.18 -10.36 18.26
CA GLN A 42 -21.51 -9.96 17.03
C GLN A 42 -21.63 -11.07 15.99
N GLU A 43 -21.32 -12.31 16.36
CA GLU A 43 -21.41 -13.46 15.46
C GLU A 43 -22.86 -13.70 15.00
N LYS A 44 -23.83 -13.58 15.92
CA LYS A 44 -25.26 -13.81 15.63
C LYS A 44 -25.92 -12.71 14.80
N LEU A 45 -25.57 -11.44 15.01
CA LEU A 45 -26.26 -10.28 14.42
C LEU A 45 -25.52 -9.65 13.26
N LEU A 46 -24.18 -9.57 13.32
CA LEU A 46 -23.36 -8.96 12.27
C LEU A 46 -22.64 -10.01 11.42
N GLY A 47 -22.39 -11.20 11.97
CA GLY A 47 -21.59 -12.23 11.32
C GLY A 47 -20.14 -11.79 11.09
N SER A 48 -19.49 -12.39 10.10
CA SER A 48 -18.11 -12.05 9.75
C SER A 48 -18.04 -10.83 8.82
N LYS A 49 -17.07 -9.94 9.06
CA LYS A 49 -16.80 -8.79 8.18
C LYS A 49 -16.48 -9.24 6.77
N MET A 50 -17.29 -8.81 5.79
CA MET A 50 -17.03 -9.07 4.38
C MET A 50 -15.76 -8.34 3.92
N LYS A 51 -14.75 -9.11 3.47
CA LYS A 51 -13.47 -8.57 2.99
C LYS A 51 -13.53 -8.28 1.49
N ILE A 52 -14.16 -7.17 1.10
CA ILE A 52 -14.22 -6.74 -0.29
C ILE A 52 -12.97 -5.92 -0.62
N LYS A 53 -12.16 -6.38 -1.58
CA LYS A 53 -10.94 -5.67 -1.98
C LYS A 53 -11.28 -4.50 -2.91
N PRO A 54 -10.76 -3.29 -2.64
CA PRO A 54 -10.88 -2.19 -3.57
C PRO A 54 -10.09 -2.51 -4.85
N ARG A 55 -10.64 -2.08 -5.97
CA ARG A 55 -10.00 -2.22 -7.28
C ARG A 55 -9.04 -1.04 -7.47
N LYS A 56 -7.84 -1.32 -7.99
CA LYS A 56 -6.83 -0.30 -8.31
C LYS A 56 -7.19 0.37 -9.63
N ASP A 57 -7.13 1.70 -9.67
CA ASP A 57 -7.33 2.44 -10.92
C ASP A 57 -6.12 2.24 -11.85
N PRO A 58 -6.32 1.78 -13.10
CA PRO A 58 -5.25 1.68 -14.09
C PRO A 58 -4.60 3.01 -14.46
N ASN A 59 -5.33 4.12 -14.35
CA ASN A 59 -4.87 5.47 -14.69
C ASN A 59 -4.22 6.19 -13.49
N LEU A 60 -4.25 5.60 -12.29
CA LEU A 60 -3.60 6.20 -11.13
C LEU A 60 -2.08 6.29 -11.37
N PRO A 61 -1.50 7.50 -11.25
CA PRO A 61 -0.06 7.68 -11.40
C PRO A 61 0.72 6.75 -10.46
N LYS A 62 1.74 6.09 -10.99
CA LYS A 62 2.62 5.25 -10.19
C LYS A 62 3.38 6.12 -9.19
N ARG A 63 3.37 5.70 -7.92
CA ARG A 63 4.03 6.38 -6.79
C ARG A 63 5.47 6.76 -7.12
N ALA A 64 5.89 7.90 -6.55
CA ALA A 64 7.25 8.38 -6.65
C ALA A 64 8.25 7.34 -6.12
N LYS A 65 9.36 7.14 -6.84
CA LYS A 65 10.48 6.29 -6.43
C LYS A 65 11.38 7.05 -5.47
N SER A 66 11.82 6.37 -4.41
CA SER A 66 12.85 6.91 -3.52
C SER A 66 14.25 6.75 -4.13
N GLY A 67 15.24 7.46 -3.57
CA GLY A 67 16.63 7.35 -4.02
C GLY A 67 17.16 5.91 -3.96
N PHE A 68 16.76 5.15 -2.94
CA PHE A 68 17.10 3.73 -2.83
C PHE A 68 16.48 2.88 -3.96
N MET A 69 15.28 3.20 -4.42
CA MET A 69 14.65 2.48 -5.53
C MET A 69 15.38 2.75 -6.85
N PHE A 70 15.82 3.98 -7.08
CA PHE A 70 16.68 4.30 -8.23
C PHE A 70 18.04 3.58 -8.17
N TYR A 71 18.64 3.51 -6.98
CA TYR A 71 19.86 2.72 -6.77
C TYR A 71 19.64 1.22 -7.06
N CYS A 72 18.53 0.66 -6.58
CA CYS A 72 18.17 -0.72 -6.85
C CYS A 72 17.97 -0.95 -8.35
N ASP A 73 17.27 -0.08 -9.06
CA ASP A 73 17.03 -0.22 -10.50
C ASP A 73 18.35 -0.25 -11.28
N GLU A 74 19.33 0.59 -10.93
CA GLU A 74 20.63 0.64 -11.59
C GLU A 74 21.53 -0.57 -11.26
N HIS A 75 21.45 -1.11 -10.04
CA HIS A 75 22.45 -2.06 -9.54
C HIS A 75 21.93 -3.48 -9.40
N ARG A 76 20.62 -3.70 -9.32
CA ARG A 76 20.02 -5.03 -9.15
C ARG A 76 20.47 -6.02 -10.22
N GLY A 77 20.61 -5.60 -11.48
CA GLY A 77 21.15 -6.46 -12.55
C GLY A 77 22.56 -6.97 -12.24
N LYS A 78 23.46 -6.07 -11.83
CA LYS A 78 24.84 -6.42 -11.45
C LYS A 78 24.89 -7.41 -10.30
N TYR A 79 24.05 -7.24 -9.29
CA TYR A 79 23.97 -8.19 -8.17
C TYR A 79 23.40 -9.53 -8.63
N ILE A 80 22.31 -9.55 -9.40
CA ILE A 80 21.75 -10.79 -9.94
C ILE A 80 22.81 -11.58 -10.74
N ASP A 81 23.57 -10.91 -11.60
CA ASP A 81 24.62 -11.55 -12.39
C ASP A 81 25.78 -12.06 -11.54
N LYS A 82 26.15 -11.33 -10.47
CA LYS A 82 27.12 -11.79 -9.47
C LYS A 82 26.66 -13.07 -8.78
N PHE A 83 25.38 -13.17 -8.39
CA PHE A 83 24.82 -14.39 -7.78
C PHE A 83 24.75 -15.56 -8.77
N ARG A 84 24.39 -15.29 -10.03
CA ARG A 84 24.39 -16.31 -11.10
C ARG A 84 25.79 -16.87 -11.36
N LYS A 85 26.80 -16.01 -11.48
CA LYS A 85 28.20 -16.41 -11.71
C LYS A 85 28.78 -17.23 -10.56
N ALA A 86 28.31 -17.02 -9.34
CA ALA A 86 28.69 -17.80 -8.17
C ALA A 86 28.04 -19.20 -8.12
N ASN A 87 27.32 -19.64 -9.17
CA ASN A 87 26.53 -20.87 -9.21
C ASN A 87 25.53 -21.02 -8.04
N LYS A 88 25.12 -19.90 -7.44
CA LYS A 88 24.10 -19.88 -6.39
C LYS A 88 22.73 -19.71 -7.03
N LYS A 89 21.72 -20.40 -6.49
CA LYS A 89 20.32 -20.15 -6.84
C LYS A 89 20.02 -18.68 -6.54
N VAL A 90 19.63 -17.92 -7.56
CA VAL A 90 19.36 -16.48 -7.40
C VAL A 90 18.14 -16.30 -6.51
N SER A 91 18.36 -15.91 -5.26
CA SER A 91 17.29 -15.48 -4.37
C SER A 91 17.17 -13.96 -4.43
N ILE A 92 16.00 -13.47 -4.85
CA ILE A 92 15.70 -12.03 -4.88
C ILE A 92 15.86 -11.40 -3.49
N ALA A 93 15.57 -12.15 -2.43
CA ALA A 93 15.72 -11.71 -1.05
C ALA A 93 17.19 -11.48 -0.68
N GLU A 94 18.10 -12.34 -1.12
CA GLU A 94 19.55 -12.19 -0.89
C GLU A 94 20.12 -10.99 -1.65
N VAL A 95 19.70 -10.82 -2.90
CA VAL A 95 20.06 -9.66 -3.72
C VAL A 95 19.59 -8.36 -3.05
N ALA A 96 18.36 -8.33 -2.55
CA ALA A 96 17.83 -7.16 -1.84
C ALA A 96 18.61 -6.87 -0.54
N LYS A 97 19.04 -7.91 0.18
CA LYS A 97 19.87 -7.78 1.39
C LYS A 97 21.24 -7.16 1.08
N GLU A 98 21.92 -7.64 0.03
CA GLU A 98 23.21 -7.06 -0.39
C GLU A 98 23.06 -5.62 -0.88
N LEU A 99 22.02 -5.32 -1.67
CA LEU A 99 21.72 -3.96 -2.12
C LEU A 99 21.45 -3.00 -0.96
N GLY A 100 20.68 -3.43 0.04
CA GLY A 100 20.40 -2.64 1.24
C GLY A 100 21.67 -2.34 2.03
N ALA A 101 22.54 -3.34 2.21
CA ALA A 101 23.83 -3.14 2.87
C ALA A 101 24.75 -2.20 2.08
N ALA A 102 24.78 -2.30 0.75
CA ALA A 102 25.57 -1.44 -0.11
C ALA A 102 25.05 0.02 -0.11
N TRP A 103 23.73 0.20 -0.12
CA TRP A 103 23.09 1.51 0.05
C TRP A 103 23.44 2.15 1.40
N GLY A 104 23.40 1.37 2.49
CA GLY A 104 23.80 1.81 3.83
C GLY A 104 25.23 2.37 3.86
N LYS A 105 26.16 1.75 3.13
CA LYS A 105 27.58 2.15 3.03
C LYS A 105 27.83 3.27 2.02
N LEU A 106 26.86 3.62 1.18
CA LEU A 106 27.01 4.63 0.15
C LEU A 106 27.13 6.02 0.79
N LYS A 107 28.33 6.63 0.69
CA LYS A 107 28.61 7.98 1.21
C LYS A 107 28.03 9.10 0.35
N ASN A 108 27.96 8.91 -0.97
CA ASN A 108 27.46 9.92 -1.89
C ASN A 108 26.08 9.54 -2.43
N ARG A 109 25.03 9.96 -1.72
CA ARG A 109 23.63 9.70 -2.07
C ARG A 109 22.99 10.82 -2.89
N ASN A 110 23.68 11.97 -3.03
CA ASN A 110 23.17 13.16 -3.72
C ASN A 110 22.63 12.89 -5.12
N LYS A 111 23.26 11.99 -5.90
CA LYS A 111 22.74 11.61 -7.23
C LYS A 111 21.31 11.04 -7.12
N TYR A 112 21.12 10.11 -6.19
CA TYR A 112 19.84 9.42 -5.99
C TYR A 112 18.80 10.28 -5.29
N ASP A 113 19.23 11.18 -4.41
CA ASP A 113 18.35 12.15 -3.76
C ASP A 113 17.81 13.15 -4.78
N LYS A 114 18.65 13.66 -5.70
CA LYS A 114 18.18 14.51 -6.82
C LYS A 114 17.19 13.79 -7.73
N LEU A 115 17.45 12.51 -8.05
CA LEU A 115 16.52 11.69 -8.84
C LEU A 115 15.19 11.48 -8.11
N ALA A 116 15.23 11.24 -6.80
CA ALA A 116 14.04 11.09 -5.96
C ALA A 116 13.20 12.38 -5.90
N THR A 117 13.84 13.54 -5.76
CA THR A 117 13.17 14.84 -5.76
C THR A 117 12.49 15.09 -7.10
N LYS A 118 13.21 14.86 -8.22
CA LYS A 118 12.63 15.01 -9.56
C LYS A 118 11.45 14.06 -9.80
N ASP A 119 11.53 12.82 -9.31
CA ASP A 119 10.42 11.88 -9.46
C ASP A 119 9.23 12.20 -8.56
N LYS A 120 9.48 12.86 -7.41
CA LYS A 120 8.44 13.41 -6.55
C LYS A 120 7.68 14.53 -7.24
N GLU A 121 8.39 15.43 -7.95
CA GLU A 121 7.80 16.49 -8.77
C GLU A 121 6.94 15.89 -9.90
N ARG A 122 7.48 14.96 -10.69
CA ARG A 122 6.73 14.21 -11.71
C ARG A 122 5.45 13.58 -11.15
N TYR A 123 5.54 12.95 -9.98
CA TYR A 123 4.38 12.32 -9.35
C TYR A 123 3.33 13.35 -8.89
N ALA A 124 3.76 14.50 -8.37
CA ALA A 124 2.86 15.58 -7.98
C ALA A 124 2.11 16.15 -9.19
N GLU A 125 2.81 16.43 -10.29
CA GLU A 125 2.21 16.88 -11.55
C GLU A 125 1.22 15.85 -12.11
N ALA A 126 1.64 14.60 -12.24
CA ALA A 126 0.78 13.52 -12.73
C ALA A 126 -0.44 13.29 -11.83
N MET A 127 -0.30 13.49 -10.52
CA MET A 127 -1.42 13.39 -9.58
C MET A 127 -2.38 14.57 -9.70
N SER A 128 -1.87 15.79 -9.93
CA SER A 128 -2.70 16.96 -10.20
C SER A 128 -3.54 16.73 -11.46
N GLU A 129 -2.91 16.31 -12.55
CA GLU A 129 -3.61 15.98 -13.81
C GLU A 129 -4.64 14.86 -13.62
N TYR A 130 -4.30 13.85 -12.81
CA TYR A 130 -5.21 12.75 -12.51
C TYR A 130 -6.41 13.25 -11.69
N ASN A 131 -6.20 14.09 -10.68
CA ASN A 131 -7.28 14.63 -9.87
C ASN A 131 -8.20 15.55 -10.68
N GLU A 132 -7.64 16.41 -11.54
CA GLU A 132 -8.39 17.27 -12.47
C GLU A 132 -9.25 16.44 -13.42
N LYS A 133 -8.66 15.42 -14.07
CA LYS A 133 -9.39 14.54 -15.00
C LYS A 133 -10.50 13.73 -14.33
N ASN A 134 -10.38 13.46 -13.03
CA ASN A 134 -11.37 12.70 -12.26
C ASN A 134 -12.35 13.57 -11.47
N GLY A 135 -12.24 14.91 -11.53
CA GLY A 135 -13.09 15.83 -10.77
C GLY A 135 -12.95 15.67 -9.25
N LEU A 136 -11.74 15.34 -8.78
CA LEU A 136 -11.41 15.13 -7.36
C LEU A 136 -10.76 16.36 -6.71
N ASN A 137 -10.73 17.51 -7.39
CA ASN A 137 -10.25 18.80 -6.88
C ASN A 137 -11.39 19.62 -6.26
#